data_AF-A0A814L8Y4-F1
#
_entry.id   AF-A0A814L8Y4-F1
#
_cell.length_a   1.000
_cell.length_b   1.000
_cell.length_c   1.000
_cell.angle_alpha   90.00
_cell.angle_beta   90.00
_cell.angle_gamma   90.00
#
_symmetry.space_group_name_H-M   'P 1'
#
loop_
_entity.id
_entity.type
_entity.pdbx_description
1 polymer ?
#
loop_
_entity_poly.entity_id
_entity_poly.type
_entity_poly.pdbx_seq_one_letter_code
_entity_poly.pdbx_strand_id
1 'polypeptide(L)'
;MERSDFRLRTLLLEIDRHLTNVDRQRLCFLIGCEDVPRRLLDIIAKDGSASMTDIWETLFDRRKITVNNVNYLIDRLEKIQRLDLAELLKKYCPMPFSLSTTPSTETRSQTTQCITMPDLFYRIDP
;
A
#
# COMPACT_ATOMS: atom_id res chain seq x y z
N MET A 1 -12.04 -12.91 -17.76
CA MET A 1 -11.70 -11.70 -17.00
C MET A 1 -12.37 -11.82 -15.64
N GLU A 2 -11.60 -11.89 -14.56
CA GLU A 2 -12.14 -12.11 -13.22
C GLU A 2 -12.90 -10.85 -12.77
N ARG A 3 -14.02 -11.01 -12.03
CA ARG A 3 -14.84 -9.86 -11.55
C ARG A 3 -14.01 -8.84 -10.77
N SER A 4 -12.93 -9.28 -10.15
CA SER A 4 -12.02 -8.46 -9.35
C SER A 4 -11.16 -7.53 -10.20
N ASP A 5 -10.74 -7.96 -11.40
CA ASP A 5 -9.94 -7.13 -12.31
C ASP A 5 -10.78 -5.97 -12.86
N PHE A 6 -12.02 -6.25 -13.23
CA PHE A 6 -12.98 -5.23 -13.68
C PHE A 6 -13.19 -4.15 -12.61
N ARG A 7 -13.29 -4.60 -11.35
CA ARG A 7 -13.45 -3.76 -10.17
C ARG A 7 -12.24 -2.84 -9.93
N LEU A 8 -11.01 -3.38 -9.97
CA LEU A 8 -9.80 -2.58 -9.84
C LEU A 8 -9.64 -1.58 -11.00
N ARG A 9 -9.96 -1.98 -12.23
CA ARG A 9 -9.96 -1.06 -13.39
C ARG A 9 -10.92 0.11 -13.22
N THR A 10 -12.13 -0.18 -12.72
CA THR A 10 -13.13 0.87 -12.42
C THR A 10 -12.59 1.86 -11.38
N LEU A 11 -11.93 1.36 -10.34
CA LEU A 11 -11.29 2.21 -9.33
C LEU A 11 -10.16 3.08 -9.91
N LEU A 12 -9.35 2.54 -10.81
CA LEU A 12 -8.27 3.29 -11.44
C LEU A 12 -8.79 4.41 -12.34
N LEU A 13 -9.94 4.21 -12.99
CA LEU A 13 -10.63 5.27 -13.73
C LEU A 13 -11.16 6.36 -12.78
N GLU A 14 -11.63 6.00 -11.59
CA GLU A 14 -12.03 6.96 -10.57
C GLU A 14 -10.82 7.77 -10.06
N ILE A 15 -9.71 7.10 -9.77
CA ILE A 15 -8.43 7.73 -9.40
C ILE A 15 -7.98 8.71 -10.49
N ASP A 16 -8.03 8.32 -11.78
CA ASP A 16 -7.62 9.18 -12.90
C ASP A 16 -8.43 10.50 -12.99
N ARG A 17 -9.71 10.46 -12.59
CA ARG A 17 -10.56 11.67 -12.53
C ARG A 17 -10.15 12.63 -11.42
N HIS A 18 -9.52 12.13 -10.36
CA HIS A 18 -9.04 12.93 -9.24
C HIS A 18 -7.60 13.40 -9.40
N LEU A 19 -6.85 12.89 -10.37
CA LEU A 19 -5.49 13.32 -10.66
C LEU A 19 -5.50 14.64 -11.45
N THR A 20 -4.75 15.63 -10.95
CA THR A 20 -4.46 16.84 -11.73
C THR A 20 -3.43 16.55 -12.81
N ASN A 21 -3.30 17.44 -13.80
CA ASN A 21 -2.26 17.30 -14.84
C ASN A 21 -0.85 17.20 -14.23
N VAL A 22 -0.59 17.95 -13.15
CA VAL A 22 0.69 17.90 -12.42
C VAL A 22 0.90 16.54 -11.76
N ASP A 23 -0.14 15.96 -11.16
CA ASP A 23 -0.05 14.64 -10.55
C ASP A 23 0.21 13.56 -11.60
N ARG A 24 -0.46 13.64 -12.76
CA ARG A 24 -0.24 12.72 -13.89
C ARG A 24 1.19 12.77 -14.41
N GLN A 25 1.75 13.98 -14.57
CA GLN A 25 3.15 14.15 -14.97
C GLN A 25 4.11 13.56 -13.93
N ARG A 26 3.87 13.82 -12.64
CA ARG A 26 4.69 13.27 -11.55
C ARG A 26 4.61 11.75 -11.48
N LEU A 27 3.42 11.17 -11.64
CA LEU A 27 3.24 9.71 -11.70
C LEU A 27 3.97 9.11 -12.89
N CYS A 28 3.85 9.70 -14.08
CA CYS A 28 4.56 9.23 -15.26
C CYS A 28 6.08 9.22 -15.05
N PHE A 29 6.61 10.27 -14.41
CA PHE A 29 8.03 10.34 -14.06
C PHE A 29 8.45 9.19 -13.12
N LEU A 30 7.63 8.86 -12.11
CA LEU A 30 7.93 7.81 -11.14
C LEU A 30 7.70 6.38 -11.62
N ILE A 31 6.81 6.18 -12.59
CA ILE A 31 6.56 4.86 -13.20
C ILE A 31 7.74 4.49 -14.11
N GLY A 32 8.26 5.44 -14.88
CA GLY A 32 9.45 5.26 -15.69
C GLY A 32 9.25 4.35 -16.93
N CYS A 33 10.24 4.39 -17.82
CA CYS A 33 10.18 3.73 -19.13
C CYS A 33 10.32 2.20 -19.09
N GLU A 34 10.73 1.64 -17.95
CA GLU A 34 10.87 0.19 -17.79
C GLU A 34 9.51 -0.50 -17.72
N ASP A 35 8.53 0.17 -17.12
CA ASP A 35 7.19 -0.38 -16.88
C ASP A 35 6.20 0.04 -17.97
N VAL A 36 6.41 1.17 -18.64
CA VAL A 36 5.50 1.71 -19.66
C VAL A 36 6.29 2.20 -20.88
N PRO A 37 5.80 1.96 -22.12
CA PRO A 37 6.41 2.50 -23.32
C PRO A 37 6.66 4.01 -23.23
N ARG A 38 7.90 4.43 -23.52
CA ARG A 38 8.32 5.84 -23.47
C ARG A 38 7.40 6.77 -24.26
N ARG A 39 6.86 6.31 -25.39
CA ARG A 39 5.91 7.07 -26.21
C ARG A 39 4.66 7.48 -25.41
N LEU A 40 4.13 6.61 -24.55
CA LEU A 40 2.96 6.93 -23.72
C LEU A 40 3.33 7.93 -22.62
N LEU A 41 4.50 7.76 -22.01
CA LEU A 41 5.01 8.69 -21.00
C LEU A 41 5.25 10.08 -21.60
N ASP A 42 5.79 10.17 -22.81
CA ASP A 42 6.07 11.44 -23.49
C ASP A 42 4.78 12.21 -23.83
N ILE A 43 3.67 11.52 -24.12
CA ILE A 43 2.37 12.16 -24.37
C ILE A 43 1.89 12.87 -23.10
N ILE A 44 1.88 12.16 -21.97
CA ILE A 44 1.42 12.72 -20.69
C ILE A 44 2.41 13.74 -20.15
N ALA A 45 3.71 13.54 -20.34
CA ALA A 45 4.73 14.50 -19.93
C ALA A 45 4.60 15.84 -20.68
N LYS A 46 4.22 15.83 -21.96
CA LYS A 46 4.13 17.04 -22.78
C LYS A 46 2.94 17.94 -22.45
N ASP A 47 1.76 17.38 -22.23
CA ASP A 47 0.55 18.21 -22.02
C ASP A 47 -0.24 17.89 -20.75
N GLY A 48 0.03 16.77 -20.07
CA GLY A 48 -0.66 16.32 -18.85
C GLY A 48 -2.18 16.09 -18.99
N SER A 49 -2.74 16.33 -20.18
CA SER A 49 -4.16 16.25 -20.51
C SER A 49 -4.59 14.85 -20.92
N ALA A 50 -3.64 14.04 -21.40
CA ALA A 50 -3.89 12.64 -21.70
C ALA A 50 -4.28 11.87 -20.42
N SER A 51 -5.32 11.04 -20.54
CA SER A 51 -5.76 10.14 -19.48
C SER A 51 -4.66 9.13 -19.16
N MET A 52 -4.53 8.78 -17.88
CA MET A 52 -3.62 7.72 -17.44
C MET A 52 -4.13 6.30 -17.80
N THR A 53 -5.29 6.16 -18.46
CA THR A 53 -5.91 4.86 -18.76
C THR A 53 -4.98 3.91 -19.51
N ASP A 54 -4.28 4.38 -20.53
CA ASP A 54 -3.35 3.55 -21.31
C ASP A 54 -2.14 3.09 -20.47
N ILE A 55 -1.73 3.92 -19.49
CA ILE A 55 -0.71 3.55 -18.51
C ILE A 55 -1.24 2.45 -17.59
N TRP A 56 -2.47 2.59 -17.09
CA TRP A 56 -3.08 1.59 -16.22
C TRP A 56 -3.20 0.23 -16.91
N GLU A 57 -3.69 0.19 -18.14
CA GLU A 57 -3.79 -1.05 -18.93
C GLU A 57 -2.41 -1.66 -19.18
N THR A 58 -1.40 -0.84 -19.51
CA THR A 58 -0.02 -1.32 -19.68
C THR A 58 0.53 -1.97 -18.40
N LEU A 59 0.30 -1.34 -17.25
CA LEU A 59 0.74 -1.87 -15.95
C LEU A 59 0.01 -3.16 -15.59
N PHE A 60 -1.25 -3.31 -15.98
CA PHE A 60 -2.00 -4.57 -15.85
C PHE A 60 -1.44 -5.67 -16.73
N ASP A 61 -1.23 -5.39 -18.02
CA ASP A 61 -0.76 -6.37 -19.00
C ASP A 61 0.63 -6.91 -18.62
N ARG A 62 1.46 -6.04 -18.04
CA ARG A 62 2.79 -6.41 -17.50
C ARG A 62 2.75 -6.97 -16.09
N ARG A 63 1.57 -7.15 -15.50
CA ARG A 63 1.35 -7.65 -14.13
C ARG A 63 2.08 -6.86 -13.05
N LYS A 64 2.34 -5.56 -13.30
CA LYS A 64 2.92 -4.64 -12.32
C LYS A 64 1.90 -4.23 -11.27
N ILE A 65 0.65 -4.10 -11.70
CA ILE A 65 -0.51 -3.96 -10.83
C ILE A 65 -1.46 -5.14 -11.05
N THR A 66 -1.99 -5.67 -9.97
CA THR A 66 -3.04 -6.70 -9.96
C THR A 66 -3.93 -6.46 -8.75
N VAL A 67 -5.08 -7.12 -8.70
CA VAL A 67 -5.98 -7.07 -7.53
C VAL A 67 -5.25 -7.45 -6.23
N ASN A 68 -4.31 -8.39 -6.30
CA ASN A 68 -3.55 -8.88 -5.15
C ASN A 68 -2.27 -8.07 -4.90
N ASN A 69 -1.88 -7.19 -5.82
CA ASN A 69 -0.68 -6.39 -5.72
C ASN A 69 -0.91 -4.99 -6.31
N VAL A 70 -1.41 -4.10 -5.46
CA VAL A 70 -1.54 -2.67 -5.74
C VAL A 70 -0.48 -1.83 -5.02
N ASN A 71 0.44 -2.46 -4.27
CA ASN A 71 1.48 -1.79 -3.49
C ASN A 71 2.37 -0.89 -4.33
N TYR A 72 2.69 -1.34 -5.55
CA TYR A 72 3.44 -0.54 -6.50
C TYR A 72 2.78 0.82 -6.74
N LEU A 73 1.47 0.83 -6.98
CA LEU A 73 0.73 2.06 -7.25
C LEU A 73 0.54 2.91 -5.99
N ILE A 74 0.31 2.28 -4.83
CA ILE A 74 0.20 2.95 -3.53
C ILE A 74 1.48 3.74 -3.24
N ASP A 75 2.66 3.11 -3.34
CA ASP A 75 3.94 3.77 -3.10
C ASP A 75 4.16 4.96 -4.04
N ARG A 76 3.74 4.86 -5.32
CA ARG A 76 3.85 5.98 -6.26
C ARG A 76 2.90 7.12 -5.94
N LEU A 77 1.67 6.84 -5.51
CA LEU A 77 0.72 7.85 -5.08
C LEU A 77 1.17 8.57 -3.80
N GLU A 78 1.75 7.82 -2.85
CA GLU A 78 2.34 8.40 -1.63
C GLU A 78 3.53 9.32 -1.96
N LYS A 79 4.40 8.92 -2.90
CA LYS A 79 5.53 9.75 -3.35
C LYS A 79 5.11 11.07 -4.00
N ILE A 80 3.96 11.12 -4.66
CA ILE A 80 3.43 12.37 -5.22
C ILE A 80 2.53 13.14 -4.24
N GLN A 81 2.45 12.71 -2.97
CA GLN A 81 1.63 13.31 -1.91
C GLN A 81 0.11 13.20 -2.15
N ARG A 82 -0.34 12.20 -2.90
CA ARG A 82 -1.76 11.86 -3.09
C ARG A 82 -2.21 10.76 -2.14
N LEU A 83 -2.14 11.07 -0.84
CA LEU A 83 -2.47 10.15 0.24
C LEU A 83 -3.94 9.72 0.23
N ASP A 84 -4.83 10.62 -0.19
CA ASP A 84 -6.26 10.38 -0.39
C ASP A 84 -6.52 9.20 -1.35
N LEU A 85 -5.82 9.20 -2.49
CA LEU A 85 -5.95 8.17 -3.52
C LEU A 85 -5.25 6.86 -3.10
N ALA A 86 -4.13 6.98 -2.38
CA ALA A 86 -3.43 5.83 -1.82
C ALA A 86 -4.30 5.10 -0.77
N GLU A 87 -4.97 5.84 0.12
CA GLU A 87 -5.92 5.27 1.08
C GLU A 87 -7.12 4.61 0.40
N LEU A 88 -7.63 5.22 -0.67
CA LEU A 88 -8.72 4.66 -1.46
C LEU A 88 -8.34 3.26 -2.02
N LEU A 89 -7.13 3.11 -2.55
CA LEU A 89 -6.61 1.81 -3.00
C LEU A 89 -6.45 0.81 -1.85
N LYS A 90 -5.91 1.24 -0.71
CA LYS A 90 -5.74 0.38 0.49
C LYS A 90 -7.07 -0.16 1.01
N LYS A 91 -8.13 0.66 0.99
CA LYS A 91 -9.48 0.23 1.38
C LYS A 91 -10.08 -0.80 0.43
N TYR A 92 -9.75 -0.69 -0.86
CA TYR A 92 -10.33 -1.55 -1.90
C TYR A 92 -9.63 -2.90 -2.05
N CYS A 93 -8.31 -2.89 -1.93
CA CYS A 93 -7.47 -4.08 -1.91
C CYS A 93 -6.91 -4.21 -0.50
N PRO A 94 -7.71 -4.69 0.48
CA PRO A 94 -7.17 -5.00 1.78
C PRO A 94 -6.04 -6.01 1.53
N MET A 95 -4.81 -5.58 1.81
CA MET A 95 -3.67 -6.49 1.90
C MET A 95 -4.14 -7.66 2.77
N PRO A 96 -3.73 -8.91 2.48
CA PRO A 96 -3.74 -9.91 3.52
C PRO A 96 -2.82 -9.36 4.61
N PHE A 97 -3.41 -8.73 5.63
CA PHE A 97 -2.72 -8.39 6.85
C PHE A 97 -2.13 -9.72 7.31
N SER A 98 -0.81 -9.83 7.31
CA SER A 98 -0.15 -10.82 8.16
C SER A 98 -0.52 -10.45 9.59
N LEU A 99 -1.62 -11.02 10.07
CA LEU A 99 -2.00 -11.06 11.48
C LEU A 99 -0.97 -11.93 12.20
N SER A 100 0.16 -11.33 12.56
CA SER A 100 0.89 -11.67 13.78
C SER A 100 0.97 -10.37 14.57
N THR A 101 0.06 -10.11 15.49
CA THR A 101 0.20 -10.57 16.87
C THR A 101 -1.17 -10.53 17.54
N THR A 102 -1.45 -11.58 18.31
CA THR A 102 -2.64 -11.84 19.13
C THR A 102 -3.10 -10.67 20.01
N PRO A 103 -4.39 -10.59 20.37
CA PRO A 103 -4.91 -9.61 21.30
C PRO A 103 -4.50 -9.98 22.74
N SER A 104 -4.00 -9.03 23.51
CA SER A 104 -3.97 -9.14 24.97
C SER A 104 -4.85 -8.06 25.56
N THR A 105 -6.12 -8.42 25.73
CA THR A 105 -7.05 -7.68 26.60
C THR A 105 -7.30 -8.58 27.80
N GLU A 106 -6.72 -8.27 28.95
CA GLU A 106 -7.49 -8.18 30.19
C GLU A 106 -6.70 -7.53 31.32
N THR A 107 -7.24 -6.40 31.75
CA THR A 107 -6.95 -5.68 32.97
C THR A 107 -7.56 -6.44 34.15
N ARG A 108 -6.78 -6.80 35.18
CA ARG A 108 -7.32 -6.85 36.55
C ARG A 108 -6.22 -6.78 37.62
N SER A 109 -6.08 -5.60 38.22
CA SER A 109 -5.51 -5.45 39.56
C SER A 109 -6.50 -5.99 40.59
N GLN A 110 -6.10 -7.00 41.38
CA GLN A 110 -6.69 -7.40 42.66
C GLN A 110 -5.64 -8.28 43.41
N THR A 111 -4.95 -7.76 44.42
CA THR A 111 -5.23 -7.89 45.88
C THR A 111 -4.61 -9.14 46.54
N THR A 112 -3.52 -8.90 47.30
CA THR A 112 -3.24 -9.42 48.67
C THR A 112 -2.85 -10.89 48.94
N GLN A 113 -1.54 -11.03 49.26
CA GLN A 113 -0.87 -11.76 50.37
C GLN A 113 -0.84 -13.30 50.48
N CYS A 114 0.24 -13.73 51.18
CA CYS A 114 0.53 -15.00 51.90
C CYS A 114 1.25 -16.06 51.01
N ILE A 115 2.41 -16.68 51.33
CA ILE A 115 3.12 -17.03 52.59
C ILE A 115 4.62 -17.38 52.31
N THR A 116 5.52 -16.92 53.20
CA THR A 116 6.80 -17.46 53.77
C THR A 116 7.90 -18.23 52.96
N MET A 117 9.12 -17.69 53.09
CA MET A 117 10.53 -18.22 53.10
C MET A 117 10.78 -19.72 53.42
N PRO A 118 11.97 -20.34 53.10
CA PRO A 118 13.30 -19.79 53.41
C PRO A 118 14.48 -19.99 52.43
N ASP A 119 15.47 -19.09 52.63
CA ASP A 119 16.94 -19.22 52.56
C ASP A 119 17.55 -20.54 52.06
N LEU A 120 18.50 -20.45 51.12
CA LEU A 120 19.77 -21.18 51.14
C LEU A 120 20.74 -20.68 50.04
N PHE A 121 21.77 -19.96 50.51
CA PHE A 121 23.19 -20.01 50.10
C PHE A 121 23.57 -20.45 48.67
N TYR A 122 24.38 -19.64 47.98
CA TYR A 122 25.85 -19.81 47.95
C TYR A 122 26.51 -18.74 47.04
N ARG A 123 27.35 -17.89 47.64
CA ARG A 123 28.45 -17.19 46.97
C ARG A 123 29.68 -18.08 47.03
N ILE A 124 30.38 -18.28 45.91
CA ILE A 124 31.82 -18.59 45.91
C ILE A 124 32.45 -17.94 44.66
N ASP A 125 33.26 -16.90 44.90
CA ASP A 125 34.37 -16.45 44.04
C ASP A 125 35.65 -17.17 44.50
N PRO A 126 36.59 -17.47 43.58
CA PRO A 126 38.02 -17.45 43.84
C PRO A 126 38.69 -16.16 43.34
#